data_AF-A0AAF5D2M3-F1
#
_entry.id   AF-A0AAF5D2M3-F1
#
_cell.length_a   1.000
_cell.length_b   1.000
_cell.length_c   1.000
_cell.angle_alpha   90.00
_cell.angle_beta   90.00
_cell.angle_gamma   90.00
#
_symmetry.space_group_name_H-M   'P 1'
#
loop_
_entity.id
_entity.type
_entity.pdbx_description
1 polymer ?
#
loop_
_entity_poly.entity_id
_entity_poly.type
_entity_poly.pdbx_seq_one_letter_code
_entity_poly.pdbx_strand_id
1 'polypeptide(L)'
;MLQDCVLMIGCVTFEIIKNEEGKCGIYDMYEGNLLGWIKETHIYITIFLNEDNSNVNDKIFSDNFYHHNKDDVLMKKYIEDRNNNLYFYLIKKILSMGKGKIILTKNSNIFMKLSKNGYYYLFPHSEMEWNKLVIEVREGKCYKDLEEKKDMQFIFETLITDIQSTFNNLPTLPDLLWYYEITNIFERGIIGVLWHDIIFDEIYFFENEKRISNFLFNVIHTGIFNTEDEKDKWKIFYVGFCLVKVYHLTKNNKLNVIKNNFNKIKELLQICDNGLIIGYDLGKKYLAKCANILHNILPKPLEYKEIVDEKIILPKEELKTTILPSINIEDEETFLIEYFLKSKPVIIKGYVNKWDAYNKWSHKFFYQSFYYRSIPVEYGESYVSSDYSSKVITFGEYLEFSNNTGYLAQHNIFHQIPQLKDDIMITSLVFCDSTTSQYDDVDMNIFLGKPKCYSPLHQDPRHNFFCQINGKKFVRLVSNGYDNKNELYCFDNTTPNKNSSKVNVFDIDKKLYPNITNVIFEDYLMEAGDCLFIPKGYFHAMFGVTNNISLSQWFGNKLY
;
A
#
# COMPACT_ATOMS: atom_id res chain seq x y z
N MET A 1 8.06 26.84 34.52
CA MET A 1 9.04 26.31 33.55
C MET A 1 9.17 27.16 32.27
N LEU A 2 8.42 28.26 32.11
CA LEU A 2 8.45 29.09 30.88
C LEU A 2 8.76 30.58 31.15
N GLN A 3 9.19 30.93 32.37
CA GLN A 3 9.55 32.31 32.69
C GLN A 3 10.91 32.58 32.02
N ASP A 4 11.01 33.71 31.33
CA ASP A 4 12.20 34.15 30.57
C ASP A 4 12.46 33.36 29.26
N CYS A 5 11.43 32.70 28.71
CA CYS A 5 11.53 32.09 27.39
C CYS A 5 11.34 33.13 26.28
N VAL A 6 12.37 33.27 25.44
CA VAL A 6 12.31 34.01 24.17
C VAL A 6 11.79 33.07 23.09
N LEU A 7 10.69 33.45 22.43
CA LEU A 7 10.16 32.75 21.27
C LEU A 7 10.59 33.50 20.00
N MET A 8 11.34 32.81 19.13
CA MET A 8 11.50 33.22 17.74
C MET A 8 10.49 32.48 16.86
N ILE A 9 9.60 33.22 16.22
CA ILE A 9 8.66 32.68 15.23
C ILE A 9 8.87 33.46 13.93
N GLY A 10 9.71 32.92 13.05
CA GLY A 10 10.24 33.64 11.90
C GLY A 10 11.09 34.83 12.34
N CYS A 11 10.85 36.00 11.74
CA CYS A 11 11.53 37.28 12.04
C CYS A 11 10.97 38.01 13.27
N VAL A 12 10.08 37.40 14.06
CA VAL A 12 9.39 38.06 15.17
C VAL A 12 9.83 37.44 16.50
N THR A 13 10.25 38.32 17.41
CA THR A 13 10.74 37.96 18.74
C THR A 13 9.67 38.27 19.77
N PHE A 14 9.21 37.25 20.48
CA PHE A 14 8.28 37.40 21.59
C PHE A 14 8.93 36.99 22.91
N GLU A 15 8.53 37.62 24.00
CA GLU A 15 8.92 37.27 25.36
C GLU A 15 7.70 36.80 26.13
N ILE A 16 7.83 35.68 26.85
CA ILE A 16 6.80 35.27 27.82
C ILE A 16 7.05 36.02 29.12
N ILE A 17 6.20 37.00 29.40
CA ILE A 17 6.22 37.77 30.65
C ILE A 17 5.24 37.19 31.66
N LYS A 18 5.41 37.52 32.94
CA LYS A 18 4.53 37.08 34.03
C LYS A 18 4.14 38.27 34.90
N ASN A 19 2.86 38.42 35.22
CA ASN A 19 2.42 39.47 36.16
C ASN A 19 2.53 39.04 37.62
N GLU A 20 2.24 39.99 38.52
CA GLU A 20 2.21 39.79 39.97
C GLU A 20 1.20 38.73 40.44
N GLU A 21 0.14 38.49 39.67
CA GLU A 21 -0.88 37.44 39.93
C GLU A 21 -0.46 36.06 39.39
N GLY A 22 0.71 35.95 38.77
CA GLY A 22 1.22 34.71 38.19
C GLY A 22 0.68 34.34 36.81
N LYS A 23 -0.11 35.22 36.16
CA LYS A 23 -0.59 35.05 34.79
C LYS A 23 0.54 35.31 33.80
N CYS A 24 0.72 34.41 32.85
CA CYS A 24 1.67 34.61 31.76
C CYS A 24 1.05 35.53 30.69
N GLY A 25 1.88 36.29 29.97
CA GLY A 25 1.49 37.14 28.84
C GLY A 25 2.51 37.00 27.70
N ILE A 26 2.06 37.26 26.47
CA ILE A 26 2.96 37.31 25.30
C ILE A 26 3.31 38.76 25.03
N TYR A 27 4.56 39.12 25.25
CA TYR A 27 5.12 40.44 25.01
C TYR A 27 5.81 40.48 23.65
N ASP A 28 5.51 41.50 22.86
CA ASP A 28 6.19 41.74 21.61
C ASP A 28 7.45 42.56 21.88
N MET A 29 8.62 41.95 21.68
CA MET A 29 9.90 42.60 21.94
C MET A 29 10.18 43.76 21.00
N TYR A 30 9.51 43.79 19.85
CA TYR A 30 9.68 44.82 18.83
C TYR A 30 8.67 45.98 19.00
N GLU A 31 7.39 45.67 19.21
CA GLU A 31 6.36 46.70 19.47
C GLU A 31 6.40 47.25 20.91
N GLY A 32 7.16 46.60 21.81
CA GLY A 32 7.26 47.03 23.21
C GLY A 32 5.92 46.97 23.95
N ASN A 33 5.00 46.12 23.50
CA ASN A 33 3.65 46.02 24.03
C ASN A 33 3.27 44.58 24.37
N LEU A 34 2.34 44.44 25.31
CA LEU A 34 1.72 43.17 25.61
C LEU A 34 0.67 42.85 24.56
N LEU A 35 0.83 41.73 23.84
CA LEU A 35 -0.14 41.26 22.84
C LEU A 35 -1.40 40.65 23.49
N GLY A 36 -1.25 40.07 24.67
CA GLY A 36 -2.37 39.53 25.43
C GLY A 36 -1.95 38.67 26.62
N TRP A 37 -2.84 38.58 27.60
CA TRP A 37 -2.70 37.67 28.75
C TRP A 37 -3.18 36.27 28.37
N ILE A 38 -2.42 35.27 28.83
CA ILE A 38 -2.73 33.86 28.69
C ILE A 38 -3.85 33.52 29.68
N LYS A 39 -5.10 33.44 29.21
CA LYS A 39 -6.25 33.05 30.04
C LYS A 39 -6.29 31.52 30.20
N GLU A 40 -6.78 31.04 31.34
CA GLU A 40 -6.83 29.62 31.72
C GLU A 40 -7.27 28.74 30.54
N THR A 41 -6.49 27.68 30.31
CA THR A 41 -6.66 26.63 29.28
C THR A 41 -6.13 26.95 27.86
N HIS A 42 -4.79 26.76 27.76
CA HIS A 42 -3.96 26.28 26.64
C HIS A 42 -3.40 27.33 25.58
N ILE A 43 -2.08 27.32 25.20
CA ILE A 43 -1.30 28.05 24.09
C ILE A 43 -0.42 27.23 23.02
N TYR A 44 -0.86 26.93 21.77
CA TYR A 44 -0.33 26.00 20.73
C TYR A 44 0.77 26.79 20.06
N ILE A 45 2.01 26.64 20.52
CA ILE A 45 3.14 27.25 19.85
C ILE A 45 4.25 26.21 19.75
N THR A 46 4.63 25.88 18.52
CA THR A 46 5.80 25.03 18.21
C THR A 46 7.05 25.90 18.37
N ILE A 47 7.89 25.56 19.35
CA ILE A 47 9.14 26.26 19.65
C ILE A 47 10.30 25.33 19.28
N PHE A 48 11.24 25.81 18.46
CA PHE A 48 12.52 25.13 18.25
C PHE A 48 13.45 25.47 19.43
N LEU A 49 13.83 24.47 20.23
CA LEU A 49 14.90 24.60 21.22
C LEU A 49 16.24 24.32 20.53
N ASN A 50 17.17 25.27 20.61
CA ASN A 50 18.57 25.03 20.25
C ASN A 50 19.20 24.26 21.43
N GLU A 51 19.34 22.95 21.31
CA GLU A 51 20.04 22.12 22.29
C GLU A 51 21.55 22.29 22.09
N ASP A 52 22.13 23.37 22.61
CA ASP A 52 23.59 23.47 22.86
C ASP A 52 23.84 24.27 24.15
N ASN A 53 23.57 23.61 25.29
CA ASN A 53 24.05 24.00 26.60
C ASN A 53 25.46 23.43 26.82
N SER A 54 26.44 23.86 26.01
CA SER A 54 27.85 23.68 26.35
C SER A 54 28.74 24.57 25.47
N ASN A 55 29.36 25.57 26.08
CA ASN A 55 30.57 26.27 25.62
C ASN A 55 30.57 26.77 24.16
N VAL A 56 29.91 27.90 23.89
CA VAL A 56 30.26 28.73 22.72
C VAL A 56 30.27 30.20 23.11
N ASN A 57 31.41 30.62 23.66
CA ASN A 57 31.93 31.97 23.49
C ASN A 57 32.33 32.15 22.02
N ASP A 58 31.40 32.25 21.06
CA ASP A 58 31.75 32.64 19.68
C ASP A 58 30.64 33.51 19.07
N LYS A 59 30.78 34.83 19.30
CA LYS A 59 30.94 35.89 18.29
C LYS A 59 30.17 35.89 16.96
N ILE A 60 29.21 35.02 16.69
CA ILE A 60 28.60 34.88 15.34
C ILE A 60 27.10 35.23 15.32
N PHE A 61 26.40 35.35 16.45
CA PHE A 61 24.96 35.67 16.47
C PHE A 61 24.54 36.88 17.30
N SER A 62 25.46 37.57 17.98
CA SER A 62 25.15 38.79 18.77
C SER A 62 25.36 40.11 18.01
N ASP A 63 26.14 40.12 16.92
CA ASP A 63 26.62 41.38 16.31
C ASP A 63 25.84 41.80 15.04
N ASN A 64 24.89 41.00 14.56
CA ASN A 64 24.15 41.27 13.32
C ASN A 64 22.66 41.66 13.50
N PHE A 65 22.11 41.67 14.72
CA PHE A 65 20.70 42.02 14.95
C PHE A 65 20.46 43.10 16.03
N TYR A 66 21.53 43.67 16.58
CA TYR A 66 21.51 44.82 17.48
C TYR A 66 22.41 45.95 16.96
N HIS A 67 22.23 46.35 15.70
CA HIS A 67 22.73 47.65 15.26
C HIS A 67 21.58 48.65 15.18
N HIS A 68 21.61 49.61 16.12
CA HIS A 68 21.08 50.95 15.97
C HIS A 68 21.60 51.59 14.67
N ASN A 69 21.11 51.17 13.51
CA ASN A 69 21.35 51.87 12.25
C ASN A 69 20.03 52.41 11.73
N LYS A 70 20.02 53.74 11.61
CA LYS A 70 18.92 54.61 11.20
C LYS A 70 18.60 54.49 9.70
N ASP A 71 18.63 53.28 9.15
CA ASP A 71 18.30 53.04 7.74
C ASP A 71 16.82 52.67 7.62
N ASP A 72 15.98 53.70 7.46
CA ASP A 72 14.52 53.63 7.32
C ASP A 72 14.03 52.65 6.23
N VAL A 73 14.88 52.31 5.26
CA VAL A 73 14.55 51.44 4.12
C VAL A 73 14.53 49.96 4.50
N LEU A 74 15.50 49.49 5.30
CA LEU A 74 15.54 48.10 5.76
C LEU A 74 14.45 47.84 6.82
N MET A 75 14.20 48.83 7.69
CA MET A 75 13.13 48.79 8.68
C MET A 75 11.74 48.80 8.04
N LYS A 76 11.50 49.61 7.00
CA LYS A 76 10.21 49.58 6.27
C LYS A 76 9.93 48.23 5.64
N LYS A 77 10.93 47.61 5.01
CA LYS A 77 10.79 46.28 4.40
C LYS A 77 10.50 45.20 5.46
N TYR A 78 11.12 45.31 6.64
CA TYR A 78 10.87 44.42 7.78
C TYR A 78 9.46 44.62 8.38
N ILE A 79 8.95 45.86 8.42
CA ILE A 79 7.59 46.20 8.88
C ILE A 79 6.53 45.69 7.90
N GLU A 80 6.78 45.81 6.60
CA GLU A 80 5.92 45.28 5.53
C GLU A 80 5.87 43.74 5.58
N ASP A 81 7.00 43.08 5.81
CA ASP A 81 7.06 41.62 5.99
C ASP A 81 6.40 41.14 7.30
N ARG A 82 6.46 41.94 8.38
CA ARG A 82 5.87 41.61 9.69
C ARG A 82 4.34 41.65 9.68
N ASN A 83 3.72 42.61 9.02
CA ASN A 83 2.26 42.66 8.88
C ASN A 83 1.72 41.62 7.89
N ASN A 84 2.57 41.16 6.96
CA ASN A 84 2.29 40.03 6.08
C ASN A 84 2.67 38.67 6.69
N ASN A 85 3.26 38.65 7.88
CA ASN A 85 3.65 37.43 8.58
C ASN A 85 2.42 36.75 9.18
N LEU A 86 2.02 35.64 8.55
CA LEU A 86 0.90 34.79 8.96
C LEU A 86 0.95 34.41 10.44
N TYR A 87 2.14 34.17 11.01
CA TYR A 87 2.31 33.81 12.42
C TYR A 87 1.97 34.98 13.36
N PHE A 88 2.41 36.20 13.03
CA PHE A 88 2.07 37.39 13.82
C PHE A 88 0.57 37.69 13.79
N TYR A 89 -0.06 37.56 12.61
CA TYR A 89 -1.50 37.71 12.44
C TYR A 89 -2.29 36.68 13.25
N LEU A 90 -1.90 35.40 13.20
CA LEU A 90 -2.54 34.31 13.95
C LEU A 90 -2.41 34.51 15.47
N ILE A 91 -1.24 34.92 15.96
CA ILE A 91 -1.01 35.17 17.39
C ILE A 91 -1.90 36.32 17.90
N LYS A 92 -1.98 37.46 17.18
CA LYS A 92 -2.89 38.57 17.53
C LYS A 92 -4.36 38.10 17.53
N LYS A 93 -4.77 37.28 16.57
CA LYS A 93 -6.13 36.75 16.47
C LYS A 93 -6.47 35.79 17.61
N ILE A 94 -5.60 34.80 17.90
CA ILE A 94 -5.80 33.80 18.97
C ILE A 94 -5.88 34.47 20.35
N LEU A 95 -4.99 35.42 20.64
CA LEU A 95 -4.99 36.16 21.91
C LEU A 95 -6.26 37.00 22.08
N SER A 96 -6.83 37.54 20.99
CA SER A 96 -8.09 38.30 21.01
C SER A 96 -9.35 37.44 21.24
N MET A 97 -9.31 36.15 20.88
CA MET A 97 -10.49 35.27 20.91
C MET A 97 -10.79 34.69 22.29
N GLY A 98 -9.84 34.71 23.24
CA GLY A 98 -10.07 34.39 24.65
C GLY A 98 -10.56 32.97 24.97
N LYS A 99 -10.61 32.06 23.99
CA LYS A 99 -11.00 30.64 24.10
C LYS A 99 -10.27 29.83 23.02
N GLY A 100 -9.42 28.87 23.40
CA GLY A 100 -8.74 27.99 22.45
C GLY A 100 -7.90 26.92 23.14
N LYS A 101 -8.17 25.64 22.88
CA LYS A 101 -7.37 24.50 23.34
C LYS A 101 -6.03 24.50 22.63
N ILE A 102 -4.99 23.98 23.26
CA ILE A 102 -3.58 23.95 22.82
C ILE A 102 -2.93 22.66 23.37
N ILE A 103 -1.98 22.07 22.65
CA ILE A 103 -1.24 20.86 22.98
C ILE A 103 0.25 21.11 22.70
N LEU A 104 1.10 20.86 23.70
CA LEU A 104 2.55 20.84 23.57
C LEU A 104 2.97 19.43 23.16
N THR A 105 3.58 19.27 21.98
CA THR A 105 4.17 17.98 21.58
C THR A 105 5.67 18.15 21.44
N LYS A 106 6.42 17.18 21.95
CA LYS A 106 7.87 17.05 21.72
C LYS A 106 8.16 16.40 20.34
N ASN A 107 7.24 16.51 19.39
CA ASN A 107 7.22 15.70 18.18
C ASN A 107 7.52 16.51 16.92
N SER A 108 8.48 16.01 16.16
CA SER A 108 9.02 16.45 14.87
C SER A 108 8.02 16.48 13.69
N ASN A 109 6.71 16.59 13.93
CA ASN A 109 5.67 16.11 12.99
C ASN A 109 4.85 17.22 12.30
N ILE A 110 5.45 18.37 11.98
CA ILE A 110 4.81 19.45 11.19
C ILE A 110 5.74 19.81 10.02
N PHE A 111 5.23 19.74 8.78
CA PHE A 111 5.96 20.19 7.59
C PHE A 111 5.48 21.58 7.15
N MET A 112 6.43 22.51 7.00
CA MET A 112 6.26 23.77 6.26
C MET A 112 6.76 23.59 4.82
N LYS A 113 6.00 24.05 3.83
CA LYS A 113 6.47 24.13 2.43
C LYS A 113 6.24 25.52 1.87
N LEU A 114 7.27 26.10 1.27
CA LEU A 114 7.17 27.31 0.46
C LEU A 114 6.44 26.96 -0.84
N SER A 115 5.34 27.65 -1.10
CA SER A 115 4.59 27.55 -2.33
C SER A 115 5.19 28.38 -3.45
N LYS A 116 4.77 28.11 -4.68
CA LYS A 116 5.22 28.85 -5.87
C LYS A 116 4.82 30.34 -5.84
N ASN A 117 3.82 30.71 -5.06
CA ASN A 117 3.38 32.09 -4.85
C ASN A 117 4.05 32.77 -3.63
N GLY A 118 5.06 32.15 -3.02
CA GLY A 118 5.89 32.77 -1.98
C GLY A 118 5.35 32.65 -0.55
N TYR A 119 4.28 31.89 -0.32
CA TYR A 119 3.69 31.68 1.00
C TYR A 119 4.18 30.36 1.63
N TYR A 120 4.29 30.33 2.95
CA TYR A 120 4.53 29.09 3.68
C TYR A 120 3.20 28.48 4.11
N TYR A 121 2.95 27.22 3.72
CA TYR A 121 1.79 26.46 4.16
C TYR A 121 2.17 25.48 5.26
N LEU A 122 1.32 25.39 6.29
CA LEU A 122 1.37 24.39 7.35
C LEU A 122 0.41 23.26 6.98
N PHE A 123 0.92 22.02 6.86
CA PHE A 123 0.11 20.88 6.48
C PHE A 123 -0.18 19.96 7.68
N PRO A 124 -1.45 19.59 7.94
CA PRO A 124 -1.78 18.55 8.90
C PRO A 124 -1.34 17.17 8.38
N HIS A 125 -0.93 16.30 9.29
CA HIS A 125 -0.27 15.03 8.94
C HIS A 125 -1.24 13.89 8.61
N SER A 126 -2.52 13.99 9.00
CA SER A 126 -3.51 12.93 8.85
C SER A 126 -4.65 13.28 7.90
N GLU A 127 -5.09 12.30 7.10
CA GLU A 127 -6.23 12.41 6.18
C GLU A 127 -7.53 12.82 6.90
N MET A 128 -7.70 12.41 8.16
CA MET A 128 -8.85 12.81 8.99
C MET A 128 -8.84 14.31 9.32
N GLU A 129 -7.68 14.89 9.59
CA GLU A 129 -7.53 16.32 9.83
C GLU A 129 -7.64 17.14 8.55
N TRP A 130 -7.15 16.60 7.42
CA TRP A 130 -7.40 17.16 6.10
C TRP A 130 -8.90 17.29 5.80
N ASN A 131 -9.66 16.22 6.01
CA ASN A 131 -11.11 16.23 5.78
C ASN A 131 -11.84 17.21 6.71
N LYS A 132 -11.42 17.34 7.98
CA LYS A 132 -11.97 18.34 8.91
C LYS A 132 -11.71 19.78 8.44
N LEU A 133 -10.48 20.07 8.00
CA LEU A 133 -10.09 21.38 7.47
C LEU A 133 -10.95 21.76 6.26
N VAL A 134 -11.18 20.81 5.35
CA VAL A 134 -12.02 21.01 4.14
C VAL A 134 -13.50 21.24 4.51
N ILE A 135 -14.02 20.59 5.54
CA ILE A 135 -15.41 20.74 6.01
C ILE A 135 -15.64 22.11 6.67
N GLU A 136 -14.75 22.53 7.58
CA GLU A 136 -14.85 23.83 8.26
C GLU A 136 -14.81 25.02 7.29
N VAL A 137 -14.11 24.85 6.18
CA VAL A 137 -14.03 25.82 5.08
C VAL A 137 -15.31 25.85 4.24
N ARG A 138 -15.89 24.67 3.94
CA ARG A 138 -17.13 24.56 3.16
C ARG A 138 -18.36 25.07 3.91
N GLU A 139 -18.36 25.03 5.25
CA GLU A 139 -19.44 25.59 6.06
C GLU A 139 -19.19 27.07 6.40
N GLY A 140 -19.99 27.97 5.82
CA GLY A 140 -19.79 29.43 5.81
C GLY A 140 -19.95 30.16 7.15
N LYS A 141 -19.06 29.91 8.12
CA LYS A 141 -19.13 30.50 9.47
C LYS A 141 -18.14 31.64 9.76
N CYS A 142 -17.38 32.16 8.79
CA CYS A 142 -16.34 33.17 9.06
C CYS A 142 -16.05 34.16 7.90
N TYR A 143 -17.04 34.91 7.41
CA TYR A 143 -16.81 36.02 6.47
C TYR A 143 -17.44 37.31 6.99
N LYS A 144 -16.70 38.42 7.00
CA LYS A 144 -17.16 39.76 7.39
C LYS A 144 -18.13 40.36 6.38
N ASP A 145 -17.92 40.09 5.09
CA ASP A 145 -18.75 40.60 4.01
C ASP A 145 -18.70 39.72 2.75
N LEU A 146 -19.43 40.13 1.72
CA LEU A 146 -19.56 39.42 0.45
C LEU A 146 -18.28 39.45 -0.38
N GLU A 147 -17.40 40.42 -0.12
CA GLU A 147 -16.12 40.62 -0.82
C GLU A 147 -15.07 39.68 -0.21
N GLU A 148 -14.98 39.60 1.12
CA GLU A 148 -14.14 38.62 1.83
C GLU A 148 -14.60 37.18 1.52
N LYS A 149 -15.91 36.94 1.34
CA LYS A 149 -16.42 35.65 0.88
C LYS A 149 -15.96 35.32 -0.54
N LYS A 150 -15.95 36.29 -1.47
CA LYS A 150 -15.49 36.09 -2.86
C LYS A 150 -13.98 35.91 -2.93
N ASP A 151 -13.22 36.70 -2.18
CA ASP A 151 -11.77 36.59 -2.10
C ASP A 151 -11.37 35.24 -1.51
N MET A 152 -12.04 34.81 -0.43
CA MET A 152 -11.80 33.50 0.15
C MET A 152 -12.24 32.37 -0.77
N GLN A 153 -13.36 32.49 -1.49
CA GLN A 153 -13.74 31.51 -2.53
C GLN A 153 -12.70 31.43 -3.64
N PHE A 154 -12.21 32.56 -4.15
CA PHE A 154 -11.17 32.59 -5.18
C PHE A 154 -9.85 32.01 -4.67
N ILE A 155 -9.43 32.36 -3.45
CA ILE A 155 -8.27 31.77 -2.78
C ILE A 155 -8.47 30.27 -2.60
N PHE A 156 -9.66 29.79 -2.24
CA PHE A 156 -9.96 28.37 -2.09
C PHE A 156 -10.02 27.61 -3.41
N GLU A 157 -10.63 28.17 -4.45
CA GLU A 157 -10.64 27.57 -5.79
C GLU A 157 -9.22 27.51 -6.35
N THR A 158 -8.42 28.55 -6.13
CA THR A 158 -7.01 28.60 -6.52
C THR A 158 -6.17 27.63 -5.68
N LEU A 159 -6.42 27.53 -4.37
CA LEU A 159 -5.75 26.58 -3.47
C LEU A 159 -6.13 25.13 -3.81
N ILE A 160 -7.40 24.85 -4.12
CA ILE A 160 -7.85 23.53 -4.59
C ILE A 160 -7.21 23.23 -5.95
N THR A 161 -7.12 24.20 -6.86
CA THR A 161 -6.46 24.04 -8.16
C THR A 161 -4.94 23.84 -8.01
N ASP A 162 -4.30 24.53 -7.07
CA ASP A 162 -2.88 24.37 -6.75
C ASP A 162 -2.60 23.05 -6.02
N ILE A 163 -3.48 22.64 -5.11
CA ILE A 163 -3.45 21.33 -4.44
C ILE A 163 -3.63 20.26 -5.52
N GLN A 164 -4.66 20.32 -6.35
CA GLN A 164 -4.90 19.37 -7.44
C GLN A 164 -3.76 19.36 -8.46
N SER A 165 -3.19 20.51 -8.82
CA SER A 165 -2.06 20.58 -9.76
C SER A 165 -0.72 20.10 -9.14
N THR A 166 -0.56 20.21 -7.82
CA THR A 166 0.59 19.70 -7.06
C THR A 166 0.45 18.21 -6.73
N PHE A 167 -0.77 17.72 -6.53
CA PHE A 167 -1.10 16.30 -6.32
C PHE A 167 -0.89 15.45 -7.57
N ASN A 168 -0.87 16.07 -8.76
CA ASN A 168 -0.81 15.37 -10.04
C ASN A 168 0.60 14.93 -10.48
N ASN A 169 1.66 15.11 -9.67
CA ASN A 169 3.04 14.82 -10.11
C ASN A 169 3.93 14.21 -9.02
N LEU A 170 3.92 12.86 -8.88
CA LEU A 170 4.79 12.01 -8.01
C LEU A 170 4.87 12.44 -6.52
N PRO A 171 5.21 11.53 -5.58
CA PRO A 171 5.32 11.91 -4.18
C PRO A 171 6.34 13.04 -3.98
N THR A 172 5.92 14.11 -3.29
CA THR A 172 6.80 15.20 -2.88
C THR A 172 7.43 14.86 -1.52
N LEU A 173 8.55 15.48 -1.13
CA LEU A 173 9.27 15.16 0.12
C LEU A 173 8.38 14.96 1.39
N PRO A 174 7.27 15.70 1.60
CA PRO A 174 6.32 15.42 2.70
C PRO A 174 5.61 14.05 2.63
N ASP A 175 5.53 13.42 1.47
CA ASP A 175 5.01 12.06 1.26
C ASP A 175 6.04 10.98 1.69
N LEU A 176 7.29 11.36 2.01
CA LEU A 176 8.24 10.51 2.75
C LEU A 176 7.96 10.51 4.26
N LEU A 177 6.71 10.69 4.65
CA LEU A 177 6.11 10.32 5.94
C LEU A 177 6.66 8.99 6.51
N TRP A 178 7.02 8.10 5.60
CA TRP A 178 7.68 6.84 5.85
C TRP A 178 9.05 6.95 6.56
N TYR A 179 9.79 8.06 6.44
CA TYR A 179 11.00 8.32 7.25
C TYR A 179 10.69 8.21 8.74
N TYR A 180 9.58 8.78 9.19
CA TYR A 180 9.19 8.73 10.60
C TYR A 180 8.72 7.33 11.00
N GLU A 181 7.94 6.66 10.16
CA GLU A 181 7.47 5.30 10.43
C GLU A 181 8.64 4.31 10.48
N ILE A 182 9.59 4.35 9.54
CA ILE A 182 10.80 3.50 9.57
C ILE A 182 11.70 3.85 10.73
N THR A 183 11.97 5.13 10.98
CA THR A 183 12.86 5.53 12.07
C THR A 183 12.28 5.09 13.42
N ASN A 184 10.95 5.06 13.55
CA ASN A 184 10.29 4.43 14.69
C ASN A 184 10.39 2.89 14.67
N ILE A 185 10.25 2.25 13.51
CA ILE A 185 10.31 0.78 13.36
C ILE A 185 11.69 0.21 13.70
N PHE A 186 12.76 0.91 13.32
CA PHE A 186 14.16 0.46 13.49
C PHE A 186 14.87 1.09 14.69
N GLU A 187 14.12 1.82 15.54
CA GLU A 187 14.61 2.55 16.71
C GLU A 187 15.76 3.53 16.35
N ARG A 188 16.25 4.34 17.29
CA ARG A 188 17.39 5.28 17.06
C ARG A 188 18.73 4.54 16.93
N GLY A 189 18.78 3.49 16.10
CA GLY A 189 19.96 2.68 15.82
C GLY A 189 20.72 3.12 14.57
N ILE A 190 21.80 2.40 14.26
CA ILE A 190 22.66 2.65 13.10
C ILE A 190 21.88 2.65 11.78
N ILE A 191 20.79 1.88 11.69
CA ILE A 191 19.91 1.83 10.52
C ILE A 191 19.21 3.17 10.31
N GLY A 192 18.78 3.87 11.37
CA GLY A 192 18.15 5.19 11.25
C GLY A 192 19.09 6.26 10.70
N VAL A 193 20.36 6.24 11.11
CA VAL A 193 21.40 7.15 10.56
C VAL A 193 21.69 6.84 9.10
N LEU A 194 21.90 5.56 8.76
CA LEU A 194 22.09 5.12 7.38
C LEU A 194 20.87 5.49 6.52
N TRP A 195 19.67 5.44 7.10
CA TRP A 195 18.43 5.77 6.42
C TRP A 195 18.31 7.25 6.07
N HIS A 196 18.78 8.13 6.96
CA HIS A 196 18.90 9.55 6.67
C HIS A 196 19.80 9.79 5.44
N ASP A 197 20.99 9.19 5.42
CA ASP A 197 21.94 9.33 4.32
C ASP A 197 21.38 8.76 3.02
N ILE A 198 20.67 7.61 3.09
CA ILE A 198 19.97 6.99 1.96
C ILE A 198 18.95 7.95 1.32
N ILE A 199 18.23 8.77 2.09
CA ILE A 199 17.19 9.68 1.57
C ILE A 199 17.77 11.00 1.07
N PHE A 200 18.64 11.62 1.86
CA PHE A 200 19.03 13.01 1.64
C PHE A 200 20.30 13.15 0.81
N ASP A 201 21.19 12.15 0.82
CA ASP A 201 22.41 12.14 0.02
C ASP A 201 22.25 11.24 -1.21
N GLU A 202 22.01 11.88 -2.36
CA GLU A 202 21.89 11.19 -3.64
C GLU A 202 23.18 10.45 -4.05
N ILE A 203 24.35 11.01 -3.72
CA ILE A 203 25.63 10.42 -4.07
C ILE A 203 25.83 9.17 -3.22
N TYR A 204 25.63 9.28 -1.90
CA TYR A 204 25.70 8.15 -0.99
C TYR A 204 24.75 7.02 -1.39
N PHE A 205 23.50 7.35 -1.77
CA PHE A 205 22.52 6.38 -2.23
C PHE A 205 23.05 5.54 -3.41
N PHE A 206 23.49 6.19 -4.49
CA PHE A 206 23.92 5.48 -5.70
C PHE A 206 25.27 4.77 -5.54
N GLU A 207 26.19 5.29 -4.74
CA GLU A 207 27.45 4.60 -4.41
C GLU A 207 27.22 3.31 -3.62
N ASN A 208 26.15 3.25 -2.83
CA ASN A 208 25.84 2.12 -1.95
C ASN A 208 24.67 1.25 -2.42
N GLU A 209 23.99 1.61 -3.50
CA GLU A 209 22.73 1.00 -3.96
C GLU A 209 22.83 -0.53 -4.04
N LYS A 210 23.83 -1.04 -4.76
CA LYS A 210 24.02 -2.49 -4.96
C LYS A 210 24.27 -3.21 -3.63
N ARG A 211 25.01 -2.59 -2.71
CA ARG A 211 25.32 -3.16 -1.39
C ARG A 211 24.05 -3.25 -0.54
N ILE A 212 23.26 -2.18 -0.49
CA ILE A 212 22.01 -2.12 0.28
C ILE A 212 20.98 -3.08 -0.31
N SER A 213 20.80 -3.07 -1.64
CA SER A 213 19.86 -3.96 -2.33
C SER A 213 20.18 -5.44 -2.09
N ASN A 214 21.45 -5.84 -2.22
CA ASN A 214 21.87 -7.21 -1.93
C ASN A 214 21.67 -7.60 -0.47
N PHE A 215 21.96 -6.69 0.47
CA PHE A 215 21.73 -6.92 1.90
C PHE A 215 20.24 -7.14 2.18
N LEU A 216 19.36 -6.25 1.72
CA LEU A 216 17.93 -6.37 1.94
C LEU A 216 17.34 -7.61 1.29
N PHE A 217 17.76 -7.93 0.06
CA PHE A 217 17.33 -9.13 -0.62
C PHE A 217 17.73 -10.39 0.17
N ASN A 218 18.99 -10.49 0.60
CA ASN A 218 19.46 -11.62 1.39
C ASN A 218 18.71 -11.71 2.72
N VAL A 219 18.56 -10.59 3.43
CA VAL A 219 17.88 -10.54 4.73
C VAL A 219 16.43 -11.03 4.60
N ILE A 220 15.68 -10.54 3.60
CA ILE A 220 14.29 -10.96 3.34
C ILE A 220 14.16 -12.44 2.96
N HIS A 221 15.04 -12.96 2.11
CA HIS A 221 14.88 -14.32 1.52
C HIS A 221 15.59 -15.43 2.30
N THR A 222 16.67 -15.11 3.04
CA THR A 222 17.38 -16.12 3.83
C THR A 222 16.71 -16.40 5.18
N GLY A 223 15.79 -15.54 5.61
CA GLY A 223 14.92 -15.81 6.76
C GLY A 223 15.66 -15.89 8.09
N ILE A 224 16.67 -15.03 8.32
CA ILE A 224 17.39 -14.95 9.61
C ILE A 224 16.49 -14.42 10.75
N PHE A 225 15.23 -14.11 10.46
CA PHE A 225 14.26 -13.54 11.39
C PHE A 225 13.66 -14.59 12.32
N ASN A 226 13.43 -14.18 13.56
CA ASN A 226 12.77 -15.05 14.55
C ASN A 226 11.24 -15.06 14.39
N THR A 227 10.67 -14.05 13.72
CA THR A 227 9.23 -13.87 13.56
C THR A 227 8.87 -13.28 12.18
N GLU A 228 7.65 -13.51 11.70
CA GLU A 228 7.16 -12.89 10.45
C GLU A 228 7.01 -11.36 10.61
N ASP A 229 6.69 -10.86 11.81
CA ASP A 229 6.65 -9.42 12.10
C ASP A 229 8.00 -8.74 11.83
N GLU A 230 9.10 -9.38 12.19
CA GLU A 230 10.45 -8.86 11.92
C GLU A 230 10.72 -8.85 10.42
N LYS A 231 10.35 -9.93 9.72
CA LYS A 231 10.45 -10.01 8.26
C LYS A 231 9.63 -8.92 7.56
N ASP A 232 8.44 -8.61 8.05
CA ASP A 232 7.58 -7.55 7.51
C ASP A 232 8.21 -6.17 7.66
N LYS A 233 8.92 -5.89 8.76
CA LYS A 233 9.70 -4.63 8.90
C LYS A 233 10.74 -4.49 7.80
N TRP A 234 11.43 -5.57 7.44
CA TRP A 234 12.43 -5.56 6.36
C TRP A 234 11.79 -5.47 4.97
N LYS A 235 10.66 -6.14 4.74
CA LYS A 235 9.84 -5.97 3.52
C LYS A 235 9.37 -4.53 3.35
N ILE A 236 8.94 -3.88 4.42
CA ILE A 236 8.59 -2.46 4.45
C ILE A 236 9.82 -1.65 4.03
N PHE A 237 10.95 -1.84 4.72
CA PHE A 237 12.22 -1.13 4.43
C PHE A 237 12.68 -1.29 2.97
N TYR A 238 12.48 -2.47 2.38
CA TYR A 238 12.79 -2.69 0.97
C TYR A 238 11.90 -1.88 0.03
N VAL A 239 10.59 -1.81 0.29
CA VAL A 239 9.66 -1.06 -0.55
C VAL A 239 10.11 0.37 -0.67
N GLY A 240 10.37 1.07 0.42
CA GLY A 240 10.71 2.45 0.23
C GLY A 240 12.21 2.72 0.04
N PHE A 241 13.11 1.73 0.18
CA PHE A 241 14.40 1.82 -0.52
C PHE A 241 14.16 1.99 -2.03
N CYS A 242 13.22 1.23 -2.60
CA CYS A 242 12.80 1.41 -3.99
C CYS A 242 12.12 2.78 -4.22
N LEU A 243 11.29 3.25 -3.28
CA LEU A 243 10.68 4.59 -3.35
C LEU A 243 11.74 5.70 -3.37
N VAL A 244 12.77 5.61 -2.52
CA VAL A 244 13.88 6.56 -2.46
C VAL A 244 14.67 6.55 -3.76
N LYS A 245 14.93 5.36 -4.33
CA LYS A 245 15.53 5.25 -5.67
C LYS A 245 14.72 6.01 -6.72
N VAL A 246 13.40 5.77 -6.77
CA VAL A 246 12.48 6.45 -7.70
C VAL A 246 12.49 7.96 -7.44
N TYR A 247 12.46 8.39 -6.19
CA TYR A 247 12.59 9.79 -5.79
C TYR A 247 13.88 10.43 -6.32
N HIS A 248 15.07 9.87 -6.08
CA HIS A 248 16.34 10.42 -6.58
C HIS A 248 16.39 10.52 -8.11
N LEU A 249 15.81 9.54 -8.80
CA LEU A 249 15.75 9.51 -10.27
C LEU A 249 14.73 10.50 -10.86
N THR A 250 13.80 11.03 -10.05
CA THR A 250 12.67 11.84 -10.54
C THR A 250 12.61 13.25 -9.96
N LYS A 251 13.22 13.49 -8.78
CA LYS A 251 13.28 14.78 -8.10
C LYS A 251 13.98 15.86 -8.94
N ASN A 252 13.86 17.11 -8.52
CA ASN A 252 14.55 18.25 -9.17
C ASN A 252 14.29 18.33 -10.69
N ASN A 253 13.04 18.15 -11.11
CA ASN A 253 12.59 18.19 -12.51
C ASN A 253 13.11 17.05 -13.40
N LYS A 254 13.86 16.07 -12.87
CA LYS A 254 14.37 14.92 -13.65
C LYS A 254 13.25 14.12 -14.31
N LEU A 255 12.09 13.97 -13.67
CA LEU A 255 10.93 13.31 -14.29
C LEU A 255 10.53 13.97 -15.62
N ASN A 256 10.45 15.29 -15.67
CA ASN A 256 10.08 16.00 -16.89
C ASN A 256 11.11 15.85 -18.02
N VAL A 257 12.38 15.61 -17.67
CA VAL A 257 13.44 15.32 -18.64
C VAL A 257 13.27 13.92 -19.23
N ILE A 258 12.85 12.94 -18.44
CA ILE A 258 12.76 11.53 -18.87
C ILE A 258 11.37 11.08 -19.30
N LYS A 259 10.30 11.86 -19.08
CA LYS A 259 8.91 11.45 -19.36
C LYS A 259 8.65 11.04 -20.81
N ASN A 260 9.40 11.59 -21.76
CA ASN A 260 9.31 11.24 -23.18
C ASN A 260 10.21 10.05 -23.57
N ASN A 261 11.08 9.58 -22.66
CA ASN A 261 11.87 8.38 -22.84
C ASN A 261 11.16 7.20 -22.18
N PHE A 262 10.30 6.52 -22.94
CA PHE A 262 9.49 5.43 -22.42
C PHE A 262 10.31 4.25 -21.87
N ASN A 263 11.54 4.02 -22.35
CA ASN A 263 12.39 2.97 -21.78
C ASN A 263 12.78 3.32 -20.34
N LYS A 264 13.16 4.58 -20.06
CA LYS A 264 13.44 5.04 -18.69
C LYS A 264 12.21 4.98 -17.79
N ILE A 265 11.03 5.29 -18.32
CA ILE A 265 9.78 5.18 -17.55
C ILE A 265 9.45 3.71 -17.22
N LYS A 266 9.68 2.78 -18.16
CA LYS A 266 9.56 1.33 -17.92
C LYS A 266 10.55 0.85 -16.86
N GLU A 267 11.81 1.30 -16.89
CA GLU A 267 12.81 0.97 -15.86
C GLU A 267 12.38 1.44 -14.46
N LEU A 268 11.85 2.67 -14.35
CA LEU A 268 11.31 3.18 -13.09
C LEU A 268 10.09 2.39 -12.61
N LEU A 269 9.18 2.06 -13.52
CA LEU A 269 8.00 1.25 -13.21
C LEU A 269 8.42 -0.15 -12.70
N GLN A 270 9.42 -0.77 -13.32
CA GLN A 270 9.96 -2.04 -12.90
C GLN A 270 10.57 -1.97 -11.49
N ILE A 271 11.25 -0.88 -11.13
CA ILE A 271 11.73 -0.64 -9.75
C ILE A 271 10.55 -0.65 -8.78
N CYS A 272 9.46 0.06 -9.10
CA CYS A 272 8.27 0.09 -8.27
C CYS A 272 7.64 -1.31 -8.12
N ASP A 273 7.41 -2.00 -9.23
CA ASP A 273 6.76 -3.32 -9.21
C ASP A 273 7.62 -4.38 -8.50
N ASN A 274 8.94 -4.39 -8.70
CA ASN A 274 9.83 -5.28 -7.96
C ASN A 274 9.79 -5.00 -6.45
N GLY A 275 9.71 -3.72 -6.05
CA GLY A 275 9.50 -3.33 -4.66
C GLY A 275 8.20 -3.90 -4.09
N LEU A 276 7.10 -3.80 -4.85
CA LEU A 276 5.77 -4.26 -4.45
C LEU A 276 5.60 -5.79 -4.49
N ILE A 277 6.37 -6.50 -5.32
CA ILE A 277 6.35 -7.97 -5.38
C ILE A 277 7.09 -8.57 -4.17
N ILE A 278 8.20 -7.95 -3.74
CA ILE A 278 9.06 -8.48 -2.68
C ILE A 278 8.64 -7.96 -1.29
N GLY A 279 8.27 -6.68 -1.20
CA GLY A 279 8.09 -5.99 0.07
C GLY A 279 6.64 -5.61 0.39
N TYR A 280 6.45 -4.73 1.38
CA TYR A 280 5.14 -4.29 1.84
C TYR A 280 5.01 -2.75 1.83
N ASP A 281 4.19 -2.22 0.92
CA ASP A 281 3.82 -0.81 0.83
C ASP A 281 2.79 -0.46 1.91
N LEU A 282 3.25 0.28 2.94
CA LEU A 282 2.42 0.69 4.07
C LEU A 282 1.22 1.52 3.60
N GLY A 283 0.03 1.04 3.95
CA GLY A 283 -1.23 1.64 3.50
C GLY A 283 -1.45 1.62 1.98
N LYS A 284 -0.58 0.92 1.22
CA LYS A 284 -0.67 0.73 -0.24
C LYS A 284 -0.77 2.04 -1.03
N LYS A 285 -0.13 3.10 -0.53
CA LYS A 285 -0.35 4.49 -0.99
C LYS A 285 0.90 5.19 -1.49
N TYR A 286 2.08 4.57 -1.39
CA TYR A 286 3.35 5.22 -1.76
C TYR A 286 3.92 4.63 -3.05
N LEU A 287 4.52 3.46 -2.97
CA LEU A 287 5.17 2.86 -4.15
C LEU A 287 4.13 2.40 -5.17
N ALA A 288 2.99 1.89 -4.71
CA ALA A 288 1.86 1.55 -5.58
C ALA A 288 1.33 2.77 -6.35
N LYS A 289 1.26 3.94 -5.69
CA LYS A 289 0.87 5.20 -6.34
C LYS A 289 1.91 5.65 -7.38
N CYS A 290 3.20 5.53 -7.06
CA CYS A 290 4.27 5.81 -8.03
C CYS A 290 4.17 4.91 -9.26
N ALA A 291 3.99 3.60 -9.06
CA ALA A 291 3.80 2.64 -10.14
C ALA A 291 2.62 3.03 -11.03
N ASN A 292 1.48 3.42 -10.44
CA ASN A 292 0.31 3.84 -11.20
C ASN A 292 0.57 5.11 -12.04
N ILE A 293 1.22 6.12 -11.46
CA ILE A 293 1.59 7.36 -12.19
C ILE A 293 2.53 7.05 -13.35
N LEU A 294 3.59 6.27 -13.11
CA LEU A 294 4.57 5.89 -14.14
C LEU A 294 3.94 5.06 -15.25
N HIS A 295 3.06 4.12 -14.91
CA HIS A 295 2.30 3.35 -15.88
C HIS A 295 1.42 4.24 -16.76
N ASN A 296 0.74 5.24 -16.18
CA ASN A 296 -0.16 6.13 -16.92
C ASN A 296 0.56 7.14 -17.83
N ILE A 297 1.88 7.32 -17.68
CA ILE A 297 2.71 8.09 -18.62
C ILE A 297 2.98 7.30 -19.91
N LEU A 298 2.99 5.96 -19.84
CA LEU A 298 3.32 5.10 -20.97
C LEU A 298 2.16 5.04 -22.00
N PRO A 299 2.47 4.85 -23.29
CA PRO A 299 1.45 4.81 -24.34
C PRO A 299 0.55 3.58 -24.17
N LYS A 300 -0.74 3.74 -24.48
CA LYS A 300 -1.68 2.61 -24.48
C LYS A 300 -1.18 1.47 -25.39
N PRO A 301 -1.36 0.21 -24.99
CA PRO A 301 -0.99 -0.92 -25.83
C PRO A 301 -1.85 -0.99 -27.10
N LEU A 302 -1.43 -1.82 -28.05
CA LEU A 302 -2.23 -2.16 -29.24
C LEU A 302 -3.55 -2.85 -28.85
N GLU A 303 -4.42 -3.12 -29.82
CA GLU A 303 -5.65 -3.86 -29.56
C GLU A 303 -5.35 -5.30 -29.13
N TYR A 304 -6.00 -5.76 -28.06
CA TYR A 304 -5.88 -7.13 -27.57
C TYR A 304 -6.57 -8.08 -28.55
N LYS A 305 -5.81 -9.05 -29.08
CA LYS A 305 -6.35 -10.14 -29.89
C LYS A 305 -6.64 -11.33 -28.99
N GLU A 306 -7.92 -11.58 -28.75
CA GLU A 306 -8.33 -12.72 -27.95
C GLU A 306 -7.96 -14.03 -28.63
N ILE A 307 -7.17 -14.85 -27.95
CA ILE A 307 -6.86 -16.20 -28.39
C ILE A 307 -8.01 -17.08 -27.94
N VAL A 308 -8.89 -17.42 -28.88
CA VAL A 308 -9.97 -18.39 -28.66
C VAL A 308 -9.37 -19.77 -28.89
N ASP A 309 -9.20 -20.55 -27.83
CA ASP A 309 -8.89 -21.96 -27.98
C ASP A 309 -10.16 -22.69 -28.46
N GLU A 310 -10.11 -23.17 -29.71
CA GLU A 310 -11.27 -23.78 -30.39
C GLU A 310 -11.71 -25.12 -29.77
N LYS A 311 -10.90 -25.73 -28.91
CA LYS A 311 -11.21 -27.03 -28.27
C LYS A 311 -11.05 -26.96 -26.76
N ILE A 312 -12.18 -26.83 -26.08
CA ILE A 312 -12.32 -27.17 -24.67
C ILE A 312 -12.03 -28.67 -24.52
N ILE A 313 -10.89 -29.00 -23.91
CA ILE A 313 -10.56 -30.39 -23.55
C ILE A 313 -10.80 -30.50 -22.04
N LEU A 314 -11.92 -31.10 -21.67
CA LEU A 314 -12.14 -31.49 -20.27
C LEU A 314 -11.24 -32.68 -19.93
N PRO A 315 -10.72 -32.78 -18.69
CA PRO A 315 -10.00 -33.95 -18.24
C PRO A 315 -10.85 -35.22 -18.42
N LYS A 316 -10.20 -36.34 -18.73
CA LYS A 316 -10.89 -37.61 -18.94
C LYS A 316 -11.51 -38.12 -17.63
N GLU A 317 -12.70 -38.70 -17.73
CA GLU A 317 -13.40 -39.39 -16.63
C GLU A 317 -12.75 -40.76 -16.35
N GLU A 318 -11.52 -40.77 -15.81
CA GLU A 318 -10.78 -42.01 -15.53
C GLU A 318 -10.80 -42.44 -14.05
N LEU A 319 -11.47 -41.68 -13.19
CA LEU A 319 -11.51 -41.88 -11.74
C LEU A 319 -12.94 -42.01 -11.23
N LYS A 320 -13.09 -42.53 -10.01
CA LYS A 320 -14.38 -42.54 -9.31
C LYS A 320 -14.67 -41.13 -8.82
N THR A 321 -15.78 -40.55 -9.26
CA THR A 321 -16.13 -39.16 -8.96
C THR A 321 -17.55 -39.02 -8.43
N THR A 322 -17.76 -38.01 -7.60
CA THR A 322 -19.07 -37.47 -7.23
C THR A 322 -19.14 -36.00 -7.62
N ILE A 323 -20.33 -35.46 -7.81
CA ILE A 323 -20.52 -34.05 -8.16
C ILE A 323 -20.63 -33.22 -6.87
N LEU A 324 -19.91 -32.10 -6.79
CA LEU A 324 -20.05 -31.16 -5.68
C LEU A 324 -21.47 -30.59 -5.61
N PRO A 325 -22.06 -30.48 -4.40
CA PRO A 325 -23.33 -29.80 -4.23
C PRO A 325 -23.17 -28.29 -4.40
N SER A 326 -24.31 -27.62 -4.62
CA SER A 326 -24.37 -26.16 -4.71
C SER A 326 -25.49 -25.58 -3.85
N ILE A 327 -25.25 -24.39 -3.29
CA ILE A 327 -26.20 -23.57 -2.54
C ILE A 327 -26.17 -22.12 -3.05
N ASN A 328 -27.16 -21.31 -2.69
CA ASN A 328 -27.09 -19.87 -2.93
C ASN A 328 -26.43 -19.15 -1.74
N ILE A 329 -25.86 -17.97 -1.98
CA ILE A 329 -25.21 -17.17 -0.93
C ILE A 329 -26.20 -16.75 0.17
N GLU A 330 -27.49 -16.64 -0.14
CA GLU A 330 -28.54 -16.32 0.82
C GLU A 330 -28.83 -17.49 1.79
N ASP A 331 -28.40 -18.71 1.48
CA ASP A 331 -28.60 -19.91 2.31
C ASP A 331 -27.54 -20.03 3.43
N GLU A 332 -27.27 -18.94 4.16
CA GLU A 332 -26.17 -18.83 5.14
C GLU A 332 -26.23 -19.89 6.25
N GLU A 333 -27.43 -20.20 6.77
CA GLU A 333 -27.63 -21.23 7.79
C GLU A 333 -27.25 -22.62 7.26
N THR A 334 -27.63 -22.92 6.01
CA THR A 334 -27.28 -24.19 5.35
C THR A 334 -25.76 -24.25 5.14
N PHE A 335 -25.13 -23.16 4.69
CA PHE A 335 -23.68 -23.07 4.59
C PHE A 335 -23.00 -23.43 5.93
N LEU A 336 -23.43 -22.79 7.02
CA LEU A 336 -22.84 -22.99 8.33
C LEU A 336 -23.00 -24.44 8.83
N ILE A 337 -24.24 -24.96 8.83
CA ILE A 337 -24.57 -26.25 9.45
C ILE A 337 -24.12 -27.43 8.58
N GLU A 338 -24.37 -27.40 7.27
CA GLU A 338 -24.16 -28.55 6.39
C GLU A 338 -22.76 -28.62 5.79
N TYR A 339 -22.04 -27.48 5.71
CA TYR A 339 -20.76 -27.41 5.01
C TYR A 339 -19.62 -26.93 5.90
N PHE A 340 -19.72 -25.73 6.48
CA PHE A 340 -18.63 -25.16 7.28
C PHE A 340 -18.32 -26.01 8.53
N LEU A 341 -19.32 -26.24 9.40
CA LEU A 341 -19.14 -27.03 10.63
C LEU A 341 -18.81 -28.50 10.35
N LYS A 342 -19.25 -29.04 9.21
CA LYS A 342 -18.97 -30.42 8.78
C LYS A 342 -17.68 -30.56 7.96
N SER A 343 -16.95 -29.46 7.73
CA SER A 343 -15.73 -29.42 6.90
C SER A 343 -15.92 -30.03 5.51
N LYS A 344 -17.02 -29.69 4.84
CA LYS A 344 -17.35 -30.16 3.48
C LYS A 344 -17.28 -29.04 2.44
N PRO A 345 -16.76 -29.32 1.24
CA PRO A 345 -16.77 -28.35 0.16
C PRO A 345 -18.18 -28.13 -0.40
N VAL A 346 -18.42 -26.94 -0.96
CA VAL A 346 -19.67 -26.59 -1.61
C VAL A 346 -19.47 -25.47 -2.62
N ILE A 347 -20.25 -25.48 -3.71
CA ILE A 347 -20.35 -24.35 -4.63
C ILE A 347 -21.39 -23.35 -4.13
N ILE A 348 -20.99 -22.10 -3.94
CA ILE A 348 -21.84 -20.98 -3.55
C ILE A 348 -22.12 -20.14 -4.81
N LYS A 349 -23.40 -20.08 -5.18
CA LYS A 349 -23.92 -19.26 -6.28
C LYS A 349 -24.41 -17.91 -5.76
N GLY A 350 -24.49 -16.91 -6.63
CA GLY A 350 -25.03 -15.58 -6.26
C GLY A 350 -24.08 -14.67 -5.48
N TYR A 351 -22.81 -15.07 -5.32
CA TYR A 351 -21.81 -14.28 -4.61
C TYR A 351 -20.93 -13.45 -5.57
N VAL A 352 -20.16 -14.11 -6.45
CA VAL A 352 -19.17 -13.44 -7.32
C VAL A 352 -19.85 -12.56 -8.37
N ASN A 353 -21.05 -12.93 -8.84
CA ASN A 353 -21.83 -12.15 -9.79
C ASN A 353 -22.29 -10.78 -9.26
N LYS A 354 -22.17 -10.52 -7.95
CA LYS A 354 -22.42 -9.20 -7.33
C LYS A 354 -21.20 -8.27 -7.39
N TRP A 355 -20.02 -8.77 -7.82
CA TRP A 355 -18.79 -7.99 -7.93
C TRP A 355 -18.72 -7.23 -9.25
N ASP A 356 -18.16 -6.02 -9.26
CA ASP A 356 -17.87 -5.30 -10.51
C ASP A 356 -16.85 -6.08 -11.36
N ALA A 357 -15.91 -6.78 -10.72
CA ALA A 357 -14.94 -7.64 -11.36
C ALA A 357 -15.59 -8.70 -12.27
N TYR A 358 -16.76 -9.23 -11.92
CA TYR A 358 -17.46 -10.25 -12.72
C TYR A 358 -17.78 -9.76 -14.15
N ASN A 359 -18.17 -8.49 -14.28
CA ASN A 359 -18.48 -7.90 -15.59
C ASN A 359 -17.28 -7.20 -16.23
N LYS A 360 -16.27 -6.82 -15.44
CA LYS A 360 -15.15 -5.98 -15.87
C LYS A 360 -13.89 -6.77 -16.20
N TRP A 361 -13.54 -7.76 -15.38
CA TRP A 361 -12.26 -8.44 -15.46
C TRP A 361 -12.24 -9.50 -16.55
N SER A 362 -11.25 -9.41 -17.41
CA SER A 362 -10.94 -10.33 -18.50
C SER A 362 -9.45 -10.20 -18.83
N HIS A 363 -8.89 -11.14 -19.59
CA HIS A 363 -7.52 -10.99 -20.09
C HIS A 363 -7.36 -9.66 -20.86
N LYS A 364 -8.37 -9.28 -21.64
CA LYS A 364 -8.42 -7.98 -22.33
C LYS A 364 -8.32 -6.80 -21.37
N PHE A 365 -9.08 -6.81 -20.27
CA PHE A 365 -9.03 -5.75 -19.27
C PHE A 365 -7.64 -5.59 -18.65
N PHE A 366 -7.01 -6.71 -18.23
CA PHE A 366 -5.67 -6.67 -17.65
C PHE A 366 -4.62 -6.22 -18.67
N TYR A 367 -4.70 -6.73 -19.90
CA TYR A 367 -3.83 -6.31 -21.00
C TYR A 367 -3.94 -4.80 -21.27
N GLN A 368 -5.16 -4.27 -21.38
CA GLN A 368 -5.37 -2.86 -21.72
C GLN A 368 -5.08 -1.90 -20.57
N SER A 369 -5.37 -2.30 -19.33
CA SER A 369 -5.29 -1.41 -18.16
C SER A 369 -3.95 -1.46 -17.45
N PHE A 370 -3.19 -2.56 -17.58
CA PHE A 370 -1.98 -2.82 -16.80
C PHE A 370 -0.82 -3.36 -17.64
N TYR A 371 -0.82 -3.16 -18.96
CA TYR A 371 0.15 -3.74 -19.91
C TYR A 371 1.59 -3.73 -19.41
N TYR A 372 2.07 -2.62 -18.83
CA TYR A 372 3.47 -2.49 -18.42
C TYR A 372 3.75 -2.88 -16.96
N ARG A 373 2.73 -3.27 -16.19
CA ARG A 373 2.91 -3.70 -14.80
C ARG A 373 3.54 -5.09 -14.78
N SER A 374 4.55 -5.26 -13.93
CA SER A 374 5.29 -6.52 -13.81
C SER A 374 4.58 -7.48 -12.87
N ILE A 375 4.56 -8.77 -13.20
CA ILE A 375 3.87 -9.84 -12.47
C ILE A 375 4.77 -11.07 -12.38
N PRO A 376 4.72 -11.84 -11.28
CA PRO A 376 5.35 -13.14 -11.23
C PRO A 376 4.53 -14.16 -12.03
N VAL A 377 5.19 -14.86 -12.95
CA VAL A 377 4.58 -15.91 -13.78
C VAL A 377 5.37 -17.20 -13.62
N GLU A 378 4.65 -18.27 -13.28
CA GLU A 378 5.16 -19.62 -13.14
C GLU A 378 5.17 -20.32 -14.50
N TYR A 379 6.21 -21.10 -14.78
CA TYR A 379 6.40 -21.88 -15.99
C TYR A 379 6.76 -23.33 -15.63
N GLY A 380 6.46 -24.24 -16.55
CA GLY A 380 6.56 -25.69 -16.35
C GLY A 380 5.18 -26.33 -16.35
N GLU A 381 5.12 -27.64 -16.12
CA GLU A 381 3.83 -28.32 -15.94
C GLU A 381 3.13 -27.85 -14.66
N SER A 382 3.88 -27.68 -13.57
CA SER A 382 3.39 -27.18 -12.29
C SER A 382 4.52 -26.79 -11.33
N TYR A 383 4.20 -26.25 -10.14
CA TYR A 383 5.20 -25.96 -9.10
C TYR A 383 5.86 -27.20 -8.47
N VAL A 384 5.36 -28.41 -8.77
CA VAL A 384 5.96 -29.67 -8.28
C VAL A 384 6.81 -30.39 -9.33
N SER A 385 6.84 -29.90 -10.57
CA SER A 385 7.59 -30.52 -11.66
C SER A 385 9.05 -30.04 -11.70
N SER A 386 9.94 -30.87 -12.25
CA SER A 386 11.37 -30.57 -12.31
C SER A 386 11.73 -29.45 -13.28
N ASP A 387 10.84 -29.12 -14.22
CA ASP A 387 10.96 -28.03 -15.18
C ASP A 387 10.38 -26.70 -14.65
N TYR A 388 9.94 -26.67 -13.39
CA TYR A 388 9.40 -25.45 -12.76
C TYR A 388 10.41 -24.30 -12.80
N SER A 389 9.93 -23.13 -13.20
CA SER A 389 10.64 -21.87 -13.03
C SER A 389 9.65 -20.72 -12.86
N SER A 390 10.09 -19.62 -12.25
CA SER A 390 9.29 -18.40 -12.14
C SER A 390 10.07 -17.22 -12.72
N LYS A 391 9.36 -16.32 -13.41
CA LYS A 391 9.93 -15.10 -13.98
C LYS A 391 9.00 -13.93 -13.74
N VAL A 392 9.58 -12.77 -13.45
CA VAL A 392 8.84 -11.51 -13.42
C VAL A 392 8.84 -10.93 -14.83
N ILE A 393 7.66 -10.84 -15.44
CA ILE A 393 7.43 -10.26 -16.77
C ILE A 393 6.24 -9.31 -16.70
N THR A 394 6.02 -8.49 -17.73
CA THR A 394 4.85 -7.60 -17.75
C THR A 394 3.55 -8.33 -18.12
N PHE A 395 2.40 -7.77 -17.75
CA PHE A 395 1.10 -8.28 -18.24
C PHE A 395 1.06 -8.32 -19.78
N GLY A 396 1.62 -7.32 -20.44
CA GLY A 396 1.74 -7.25 -21.89
C GLY A 396 2.47 -8.46 -22.46
N GLU A 397 3.70 -8.72 -21.99
CA GLU A 397 4.47 -9.89 -22.40
C GLU A 397 3.76 -11.20 -22.08
N TYR A 398 3.10 -11.30 -20.93
CA TYR A 398 2.39 -12.53 -20.56
C TYR A 398 1.21 -12.83 -21.50
N LEU A 399 0.40 -11.80 -21.78
CA LEU A 399 -0.87 -11.92 -22.49
C LEU A 399 -0.75 -11.82 -24.01
N GLU A 400 0.31 -11.21 -24.55
CA GLU A 400 0.53 -11.02 -25.99
C GLU A 400 0.94 -12.32 -26.70
N PHE A 401 1.76 -13.16 -26.07
CA PHE A 401 2.26 -14.39 -26.69
C PHE A 401 1.29 -15.56 -26.49
N SER A 402 0.72 -16.09 -27.58
CA SER A 402 -0.16 -17.27 -27.53
C SER A 402 0.52 -18.52 -26.98
N ASN A 403 1.81 -18.69 -27.27
CA ASN A 403 2.58 -19.85 -26.86
C ASN A 403 3.14 -19.73 -25.44
N ASN A 404 2.90 -18.62 -24.75
CA ASN A 404 3.31 -18.49 -23.35
C ASN A 404 2.37 -19.36 -22.50
N THR A 405 2.90 -20.50 -22.03
CA THR A 405 2.24 -21.49 -21.17
C THR A 405 2.28 -21.14 -19.69
N GLY A 406 2.75 -19.93 -19.35
CA GLY A 406 2.90 -19.52 -17.97
C GLY A 406 1.56 -19.35 -17.25
N TYR A 407 1.63 -19.28 -15.93
CA TYR A 407 0.49 -19.08 -15.05
C TYR A 407 0.83 -18.02 -14.00
N LEU A 408 0.06 -16.94 -13.95
CA LEU A 408 0.09 -16.05 -12.79
C LEU A 408 -0.74 -16.73 -11.70
N ALA A 409 -0.07 -17.31 -10.71
CA ALA A 409 -0.69 -18.04 -9.60
C ALA A 409 -0.35 -17.37 -8.27
N GLN A 410 -1.33 -17.38 -7.35
CA GLN A 410 -1.13 -17.05 -5.94
C GLN A 410 -0.44 -15.69 -5.68
N HIS A 411 -0.77 -14.66 -6.45
CA HIS A 411 -0.19 -13.32 -6.28
C HIS A 411 -1.15 -12.37 -5.58
N ASN A 412 -0.69 -11.66 -4.55
CA ASN A 412 -1.47 -10.62 -3.87
C ASN A 412 -1.50 -9.33 -4.72
N ILE A 413 -2.26 -9.36 -5.80
CA ILE A 413 -2.33 -8.27 -6.77
C ILE A 413 -2.83 -6.96 -6.17
N PHE A 414 -3.66 -7.01 -5.13
CA PHE A 414 -4.21 -5.82 -4.48
C PHE A 414 -3.16 -5.06 -3.66
N HIS A 415 -2.06 -5.72 -3.29
CA HIS A 415 -0.92 -5.03 -2.71
C HIS A 415 -0.23 -4.13 -3.75
N GLN A 416 -0.08 -4.65 -4.97
CA GLN A 416 0.60 -3.98 -6.05
C GLN A 416 -0.29 -2.98 -6.83
N ILE A 417 -1.57 -3.29 -6.96
CA ILE A 417 -2.57 -2.53 -7.73
C ILE A 417 -3.82 -2.34 -6.85
N PRO A 418 -3.79 -1.43 -5.86
CA PRO A 418 -4.82 -1.34 -4.82
C PRO A 418 -6.23 -1.03 -5.35
N GLN A 419 -6.32 -0.26 -6.43
CA GLN A 419 -7.58 0.08 -7.11
C GLN A 419 -8.36 -1.14 -7.64
N LEU A 420 -7.74 -2.31 -7.77
CA LEU A 420 -8.47 -3.54 -8.10
C LEU A 420 -9.35 -4.04 -6.93
N LYS A 421 -9.05 -3.64 -5.69
CA LYS A 421 -9.84 -4.02 -4.52
C LYS A 421 -11.24 -3.38 -4.55
N ASP A 422 -11.41 -2.27 -5.26
CA ASP A 422 -12.70 -1.60 -5.43
C ASP A 422 -13.71 -2.46 -6.23
N ASP A 423 -13.21 -3.41 -7.03
CA ASP A 423 -14.05 -4.23 -7.92
C ASP A 423 -14.60 -5.51 -7.24
N ILE A 424 -14.23 -5.80 -5.98
CA ILE A 424 -14.51 -7.07 -5.29
C ILE A 424 -15.04 -6.87 -3.87
N MET A 425 -15.69 -7.90 -3.32
CA MET A 425 -16.23 -7.88 -1.96
C MET A 425 -15.82 -9.13 -1.17
N ILE A 426 -15.66 -9.01 0.14
CA ILE A 426 -15.46 -10.15 1.05
C ILE A 426 -16.80 -10.44 1.74
N THR A 427 -17.23 -11.69 1.71
CA THR A 427 -18.50 -12.13 2.32
C THR A 427 -18.40 -12.17 3.84
N SER A 428 -19.50 -11.91 4.54
CA SER A 428 -19.62 -12.10 6.00
C SER A 428 -19.45 -13.56 6.42
N LEU A 429 -19.61 -14.53 5.50
CA LEU A 429 -19.42 -15.95 5.79
C LEU A 429 -17.99 -16.30 6.27
N VAL A 430 -17.00 -15.43 6.06
CA VAL A 430 -15.66 -15.61 6.64
C VAL A 430 -15.68 -15.62 8.17
N PHE A 431 -16.66 -14.94 8.79
CA PHE A 431 -16.85 -14.90 10.24
C PHE A 431 -17.52 -16.16 10.81
N CYS A 432 -17.86 -17.15 9.98
CA CYS A 432 -18.19 -18.49 10.46
C CYS A 432 -16.99 -19.12 11.19
N ASP A 433 -15.76 -18.74 10.80
CA ASP A 433 -14.55 -19.06 11.54
C ASP A 433 -14.33 -18.04 12.67
N SER A 434 -14.35 -18.52 13.92
CA SER A 434 -14.24 -17.66 15.12
C SER A 434 -12.88 -16.99 15.30
N THR A 435 -11.88 -17.36 14.51
CA THR A 435 -10.54 -16.75 14.54
C THR A 435 -10.38 -15.64 13.49
N THR A 436 -11.36 -15.47 12.61
CA THR A 436 -11.46 -14.33 11.71
C THR A 436 -12.25 -13.22 12.42
N SER A 437 -11.59 -12.10 12.71
CA SER A 437 -12.17 -11.01 13.52
C SER A 437 -12.55 -9.78 12.71
N GLN A 438 -11.87 -9.59 11.57
CA GLN A 438 -12.05 -8.47 10.66
C GLN A 438 -11.79 -8.91 9.22
N TYR A 439 -12.32 -8.18 8.24
CA TYR A 439 -12.11 -8.47 6.82
C TYR A 439 -10.64 -8.40 6.39
N ASP A 440 -9.82 -7.61 7.09
CA ASP A 440 -8.38 -7.51 6.82
C ASP A 440 -7.59 -8.77 7.24
N ASP A 441 -8.21 -9.71 7.96
CA ASP A 441 -7.61 -11.01 8.28
C ASP A 441 -7.62 -11.97 7.06
N VAL A 442 -8.36 -11.60 6.00
CA VAL A 442 -8.52 -12.39 4.77
C VAL A 442 -7.39 -12.10 3.79
N ASP A 443 -6.57 -13.11 3.51
CA ASP A 443 -5.52 -13.00 2.50
C ASP A 443 -6.11 -13.32 1.12
N MET A 444 -5.85 -12.46 0.15
CA MET A 444 -6.42 -12.61 -1.19
C MET A 444 -5.34 -12.74 -2.25
N ASN A 445 -5.50 -13.71 -3.15
CA ASN A 445 -4.58 -13.94 -4.25
C ASN A 445 -5.33 -14.11 -5.56
N ILE A 446 -4.81 -13.49 -6.62
CA ILE A 446 -5.33 -13.65 -7.97
C ILE A 446 -4.65 -14.83 -8.66
N PHE A 447 -5.43 -15.50 -9.50
CA PHE A 447 -4.99 -16.51 -10.44
C PHE A 447 -5.43 -16.07 -11.83
N LEU A 448 -4.50 -15.81 -12.74
CA LEU A 448 -4.77 -15.45 -14.13
C LEU A 448 -4.09 -16.45 -15.04
N GLY A 449 -4.90 -17.35 -15.63
CA GLY A 449 -4.42 -18.51 -16.36
C GLY A 449 -4.94 -18.57 -17.79
N LYS A 450 -4.11 -19.12 -18.68
CA LYS A 450 -4.53 -19.60 -20.00
C LYS A 450 -5.05 -21.04 -19.91
N PRO A 451 -5.70 -21.56 -20.96
CA PRO A 451 -6.09 -22.96 -21.01
C PRO A 451 -4.93 -23.90 -20.67
N LYS A 452 -5.23 -24.99 -19.96
CA LYS A 452 -4.29 -25.98 -19.42
C LYS A 452 -3.38 -25.49 -18.30
N CYS A 453 -3.56 -24.28 -17.76
CA CYS A 453 -2.90 -23.92 -16.49
C CYS A 453 -3.32 -24.93 -15.40
N TYR A 454 -2.36 -25.39 -14.60
CA TYR A 454 -2.58 -26.48 -13.66
C TYR A 454 -2.06 -26.14 -12.27
N SER A 455 -2.90 -26.35 -11.25
CA SER A 455 -2.49 -26.40 -9.85
C SER A 455 -2.60 -27.86 -9.37
N PRO A 456 -1.49 -28.51 -9.01
CA PRO A 456 -1.43 -29.86 -8.47
C PRO A 456 -2.41 -30.12 -7.34
N LEU A 457 -2.74 -31.40 -7.11
CA LEU A 457 -3.55 -31.78 -5.95
C LEU A 457 -2.78 -31.45 -4.67
N HIS A 458 -3.30 -30.55 -3.83
CA HIS A 458 -2.64 -30.09 -2.61
C HIS A 458 -3.63 -29.68 -1.53
N GLN A 459 -3.14 -29.49 -0.30
CA GLN A 459 -3.90 -28.95 0.83
C GLN A 459 -3.41 -27.55 1.20
N ASP A 460 -4.36 -26.69 1.55
CA ASP A 460 -4.09 -25.39 2.15
C ASP A 460 -4.29 -25.39 3.68
N PRO A 461 -3.52 -24.58 4.41
CA PRO A 461 -3.58 -24.52 5.88
C PRO A 461 -4.78 -23.74 6.43
N ARG A 462 -5.58 -23.11 5.57
CA ARG A 462 -6.68 -22.19 5.91
C ARG A 462 -7.92 -22.51 5.10
N HIS A 463 -9.07 -22.01 5.55
CA HIS A 463 -10.30 -22.07 4.75
C HIS A 463 -10.16 -21.14 3.55
N ASN A 464 -10.79 -21.47 2.42
CA ASN A 464 -10.67 -20.70 1.19
C ASN A 464 -12.03 -20.55 0.50
N PHE A 465 -12.41 -19.33 0.15
CA PHE A 465 -13.41 -19.07 -0.88
C PHE A 465 -12.71 -18.82 -2.20
N PHE A 466 -12.72 -19.82 -3.09
CA PHE A 466 -12.13 -19.73 -4.41
C PHE A 466 -13.16 -19.25 -5.43
N CYS A 467 -13.08 -17.97 -5.79
CA CYS A 467 -14.07 -17.26 -6.60
C CYS A 467 -13.67 -17.23 -8.08
N GLN A 468 -14.48 -17.80 -8.96
CA GLN A 468 -14.28 -17.80 -10.41
C GLN A 468 -14.89 -16.54 -11.02
N ILE A 469 -14.05 -15.59 -11.44
CA ILE A 469 -14.47 -14.29 -11.95
C ILE A 469 -14.76 -14.37 -13.45
N ASN A 470 -13.84 -14.98 -14.21
CA ASN A 470 -13.93 -15.08 -15.66
C ASN A 470 -13.47 -16.47 -16.14
N GLY A 471 -14.08 -16.99 -17.19
CA GLY A 471 -13.70 -18.29 -17.77
C GLY A 471 -14.13 -19.50 -16.93
N LYS A 472 -13.58 -20.67 -17.28
CA LYS A 472 -13.92 -21.95 -16.67
C LYS A 472 -12.69 -22.67 -16.11
N LYS A 473 -12.86 -23.32 -14.96
CA LYS A 473 -11.88 -24.23 -14.36
C LYS A 473 -12.55 -25.56 -14.00
N PHE A 474 -11.89 -26.66 -14.29
CA PHE A 474 -12.28 -27.96 -13.76
C PHE A 474 -11.56 -28.15 -12.42
N VAL A 475 -12.33 -28.39 -11.35
CA VAL A 475 -11.81 -28.64 -10.01
C VAL A 475 -12.05 -30.09 -9.63
N ARG A 476 -11.07 -30.66 -8.93
CA ARG A 476 -11.11 -32.00 -8.36
C ARG A 476 -10.70 -31.92 -6.89
N LEU A 477 -11.58 -32.34 -5.99
CA LEU A 477 -11.34 -32.32 -4.54
C LEU A 477 -11.28 -33.73 -3.96
N VAL A 478 -10.59 -33.87 -2.83
CA VAL A 478 -10.50 -35.10 -2.06
C VAL A 478 -10.53 -34.77 -0.58
N SER A 479 -11.31 -35.54 0.20
CA SER A 479 -11.30 -35.40 1.65
C SER A 479 -9.94 -35.73 2.25
N ASN A 480 -9.63 -35.15 3.40
CA ASN A 480 -8.38 -35.43 4.12
C ASN A 480 -8.33 -36.83 4.78
N GLY A 481 -9.31 -37.70 4.53
CA GLY A 481 -9.40 -39.03 5.12
C GLY A 481 -8.59 -40.12 4.41
N TYR A 482 -8.06 -39.85 3.22
CA TYR A 482 -7.22 -40.79 2.46
C TYR A 482 -5.77 -40.77 2.94
N ASP A 483 -5.03 -41.85 2.71
CA ASP A 483 -3.62 -41.94 3.09
C ASP A 483 -2.73 -41.09 2.16
N ASN A 484 -2.13 -40.05 2.74
CA ASN A 484 -1.29 -39.09 2.02
C ASN A 484 -0.15 -39.76 1.23
N LYS A 485 0.44 -40.85 1.73
CA LYS A 485 1.63 -41.47 1.14
C LYS A 485 1.31 -42.50 0.06
N ASN A 486 0.36 -43.39 0.34
CA ASN A 486 0.11 -44.60 -0.44
C ASN A 486 -1.07 -44.47 -1.39
N GLU A 487 -2.00 -43.55 -1.14
CA GLU A 487 -3.16 -43.31 -2.01
C GLU A 487 -3.02 -41.99 -2.77
N LEU A 488 -2.64 -40.91 -2.07
CA LEU A 488 -2.48 -39.59 -2.68
C LEU A 488 -1.04 -39.29 -3.15
N TYR A 489 -0.07 -40.15 -2.82
CA TYR A 489 1.34 -40.02 -3.23
C TYR A 489 1.94 -38.62 -2.99
N CYS A 490 1.67 -38.04 -1.83
CA CYS A 490 2.23 -36.75 -1.43
C CYS A 490 3.76 -36.82 -1.32
N PHE A 491 4.40 -35.66 -1.47
CA PHE A 491 5.81 -35.56 -1.16
C PHE A 491 6.07 -35.82 0.33
N ASP A 492 7.30 -36.22 0.65
CA ASP A 492 7.67 -36.48 2.03
C ASP A 492 7.77 -35.17 2.84
N ASN A 493 7.74 -35.30 4.17
CA ASN A 493 7.78 -34.18 5.10
C ASN A 493 9.09 -33.37 5.07
N THR A 494 10.12 -33.83 4.37
CA THR A 494 11.41 -33.12 4.23
C THR A 494 11.44 -32.19 3.03
N THR A 495 10.47 -32.31 2.12
CA THR A 495 10.33 -31.42 0.97
C THR A 495 9.47 -30.19 1.29
N PRO A 496 9.71 -29.05 0.62
CA PRO A 496 8.83 -27.88 0.71
C PRO A 496 7.38 -28.17 0.26
N ASN A 497 7.20 -29.12 -0.66
CA ASN A 497 5.91 -29.45 -1.29
C ASN A 497 5.18 -30.62 -0.59
N LYS A 498 5.45 -30.86 0.70
CA LYS A 498 4.91 -31.99 1.48
C LYS A 498 3.37 -32.07 1.52
N ASN A 499 2.69 -30.94 1.33
CA ASN A 499 1.24 -30.83 1.27
C ASN A 499 0.66 -31.08 -0.13
N SER A 500 1.49 -31.44 -1.11
CA SER A 500 1.11 -31.65 -2.51
C SER A 500 1.34 -33.09 -2.94
N SER A 501 0.48 -33.58 -3.83
CA SER A 501 0.60 -34.86 -4.52
C SER A 501 1.65 -34.79 -5.64
N LYS A 502 2.36 -35.90 -5.86
CA LYS A 502 3.20 -36.12 -7.04
C LYS A 502 2.38 -36.45 -8.31
N VAL A 503 1.11 -36.80 -8.15
CA VAL A 503 0.27 -37.28 -9.24
C VAL A 503 -0.35 -36.10 -9.97
N ASN A 504 -0.15 -36.02 -11.29
CA ASN A 504 -1.02 -35.22 -12.12
C ASN A 504 -2.39 -35.91 -12.19
N VAL A 505 -3.32 -35.49 -11.35
CA VAL A 505 -4.66 -36.10 -11.28
C VAL A 505 -5.49 -35.91 -12.55
N PHE A 506 -5.07 -35.06 -13.49
CA PHE A 506 -5.72 -34.89 -14.79
C PHE A 506 -5.05 -35.68 -15.92
N ASP A 507 -3.86 -36.24 -15.69
CA ASP A 507 -3.14 -37.14 -16.60
C ASP A 507 -2.33 -38.19 -15.81
N ILE A 508 -3.01 -39.26 -15.38
CA ILE A 508 -2.49 -40.21 -14.39
C ILE A 508 -1.69 -41.32 -15.05
N ASP A 509 -0.41 -41.46 -14.66
CA ASP A 509 0.33 -42.69 -14.90
C ASP A 509 -0.09 -43.79 -13.91
N LYS A 510 -1.07 -44.61 -14.32
CA LYS A 510 -1.61 -45.73 -13.53
C LYS A 510 -0.57 -46.81 -13.20
N LYS A 511 0.56 -46.87 -13.90
CA LYS A 511 1.64 -47.82 -13.56
C LYS A 511 2.43 -47.32 -12.37
N LEU A 512 2.66 -46.02 -12.27
CA LEU A 512 3.37 -45.39 -11.15
C LEU A 512 2.47 -45.19 -9.93
N TYR A 513 1.19 -44.86 -10.16
CA TYR A 513 0.25 -44.47 -9.11
C TYR A 513 -1.03 -45.31 -9.09
N PRO A 514 -0.95 -46.66 -9.00
CA PRO A 514 -2.12 -47.52 -9.12
C PRO A 514 -3.19 -47.27 -8.06
N ASN A 515 -2.82 -46.87 -6.84
CA ASN A 515 -3.79 -46.72 -5.75
C ASN A 515 -4.65 -45.46 -5.86
N ILE A 516 -4.25 -44.47 -6.69
CA ILE A 516 -5.03 -43.25 -6.88
C ILE A 516 -6.41 -43.56 -7.48
N THR A 517 -6.56 -44.69 -8.17
CA THR A 517 -7.85 -45.13 -8.75
C THR A 517 -8.85 -45.62 -7.69
N ASN A 518 -8.40 -45.85 -6.46
CA ASN A 518 -9.26 -46.21 -5.33
C ASN A 518 -9.86 -44.98 -4.64
N VAL A 519 -9.27 -43.80 -4.86
CA VAL A 519 -9.74 -42.53 -4.30
C VAL A 519 -11.01 -42.09 -5.00
N ILE A 520 -12.01 -41.70 -4.21
CA ILE A 520 -13.24 -41.06 -4.69
C ILE A 520 -13.01 -39.55 -4.65
N PHE A 521 -13.07 -38.94 -5.82
CA PHE A 521 -12.92 -37.50 -6.03
C PHE A 521 -14.27 -36.79 -6.07
N GLU A 522 -14.28 -35.51 -5.73
CA GLU A 522 -15.41 -34.61 -5.93
C GLU A 522 -15.09 -33.63 -7.05
N ASP A 523 -15.75 -33.77 -8.19
CA ASP A 523 -15.46 -33.01 -9.40
C ASP A 523 -16.52 -31.92 -9.64
N TYR A 524 -16.09 -30.80 -10.20
CA TYR A 524 -16.98 -29.73 -10.65
C TYR A 524 -16.35 -28.91 -11.78
N LEU A 525 -17.15 -28.50 -12.77
CA LEU A 525 -16.74 -27.51 -13.76
C LEU A 525 -17.20 -26.13 -13.26
N MET A 526 -16.28 -25.39 -12.64
CA MET A 526 -16.55 -24.03 -12.20
C MET A 526 -16.72 -23.11 -13.40
N GLU A 527 -17.80 -22.35 -13.39
CA GLU A 527 -18.10 -21.30 -14.38
C GLU A 527 -17.93 -19.91 -13.75
N ALA A 528 -17.86 -18.88 -14.59
CA ALA A 528 -17.83 -17.50 -14.10
C ALA A 528 -19.06 -17.24 -13.19
N GLY A 529 -18.82 -16.68 -12.01
CA GLY A 529 -19.86 -16.41 -11.00
C GLY A 529 -19.83 -17.40 -9.83
N ASP A 530 -19.14 -18.53 -9.96
CA ASP A 530 -19.07 -19.57 -8.94
C ASP A 530 -18.05 -19.22 -7.86
N CYS A 531 -18.41 -19.52 -6.60
CA CYS A 531 -17.47 -19.52 -5.49
C CYS A 531 -17.40 -20.92 -4.90
N LEU A 532 -16.23 -21.55 -4.89
CA LEU A 532 -16.01 -22.82 -4.22
C LEU A 532 -15.51 -22.56 -2.79
N PHE A 533 -16.25 -23.05 -1.80
CA PHE A 533 -15.73 -23.17 -0.45
C PHE A 533 -14.85 -24.41 -0.35
N ILE A 534 -13.58 -24.22 0.03
CA ILE A 534 -12.61 -25.28 0.31
C ILE A 534 -12.31 -25.24 1.81
N PRO A 535 -12.77 -26.24 2.58
CA PRO A 535 -12.40 -26.36 3.98
C PRO A 535 -10.89 -26.47 4.17
N LYS A 536 -10.38 -25.96 5.30
CA LYS A 536 -8.98 -26.16 5.69
C LYS A 536 -8.59 -27.64 5.60
N GLY A 537 -7.47 -27.91 4.92
CA GLY A 537 -6.95 -29.27 4.76
C GLY A 537 -7.70 -30.14 3.75
N TYR A 538 -8.69 -29.63 3.01
CA TYR A 538 -9.27 -30.38 1.90
C TYR A 538 -8.30 -30.39 0.70
N PHE A 539 -8.01 -31.57 0.14
CA PHE A 539 -7.17 -31.64 -1.06
C PHE A 539 -7.95 -31.09 -2.25
N HIS A 540 -7.29 -30.32 -3.10
CA HIS A 540 -7.88 -29.75 -4.30
C HIS A 540 -6.85 -29.58 -5.42
N ALA A 541 -7.29 -29.83 -6.65
CA ALA A 541 -6.53 -29.63 -7.89
C ALA A 541 -7.36 -28.79 -8.86
N MET A 542 -6.71 -27.86 -9.56
CA MET A 542 -7.38 -26.91 -10.46
C MET A 542 -6.82 -27.03 -11.87
N PHE A 543 -7.70 -27.13 -12.87
CA PHE A 543 -7.32 -27.16 -14.29
C PHE A 543 -8.04 -26.07 -15.07
N GLY A 544 -7.27 -25.19 -15.73
CA GLY A 544 -7.80 -24.13 -16.58
C GLY A 544 -8.39 -24.69 -17.87
N VAL A 545 -9.69 -24.48 -18.09
CA VAL A 545 -10.37 -24.96 -19.29
C VAL A 545 -10.34 -23.90 -20.39
N THR A 546 -10.55 -22.65 -20.01
CA THR A 546 -10.47 -21.47 -20.89
C THR A 546 -9.45 -20.48 -20.35
N ASN A 547 -9.22 -19.37 -21.06
CA ASN A 547 -8.71 -18.16 -20.41
C ASN A 547 -9.55 -17.88 -19.17
N ASN A 548 -8.92 -17.70 -18.02
CA ASN A 548 -9.61 -17.71 -16.74
C ASN A 548 -8.97 -16.76 -15.74
N ILE A 549 -9.83 -16.22 -14.88
CA ILE A 549 -9.44 -15.39 -13.74
C ILE A 549 -10.18 -15.90 -12.51
N SER A 550 -9.44 -16.20 -11.45
CA SER A 550 -9.99 -16.56 -10.15
C SER A 550 -9.36 -15.73 -9.05
N LEU A 551 -10.05 -15.62 -7.92
CA LEU A 551 -9.55 -14.99 -6.70
C LEU A 551 -9.76 -15.93 -5.52
N SER A 552 -8.71 -16.27 -4.79
CA SER A 552 -8.83 -16.95 -3.50
C SER A 552 -9.02 -15.94 -2.38
N GLN A 553 -9.83 -16.28 -1.38
CA GLN A 553 -9.97 -15.55 -0.13
C GLN A 553 -9.70 -16.51 1.03
N TRP A 554 -8.48 -16.50 1.56
CA TRP A 554 -8.04 -17.35 2.66
C TRP A 554 -8.39 -16.73 4.00
N PHE A 555 -9.12 -17.47 4.85
CA PHE A 555 -9.59 -17.00 6.15
C PHE A 555 -9.41 -18.06 7.26
N GLY A 556 -9.61 -17.64 8.51
CA GLY A 556 -9.26 -18.40 9.73
C GLY A 556 -7.79 -18.27 10.12
N ASN A 557 -7.41 -18.99 11.19
CA ASN A 557 -6.10 -18.89 11.84
C ASN A 557 -4.93 -18.92 10.84
N LYS A 558 -4.16 -17.83 10.80
CA LYS A 558 -2.83 -17.83 10.18
C LYS A 558 -1.96 -18.79 11.00
N LEU A 559 -1.40 -19.82 10.38
CA LEU A 559 -0.40 -20.66 11.05
C LEU A 559 0.80 -19.75 11.31
N TYR A 560 0.99 -19.42 12.59
CA TYR A 560 2.04 -18.55 13.11
C TYR A 560 3.44 -19.05 12.77
#